data_AF-A0A075RA84-F1
#
_entry.id   AF-A0A075RA84-F1
#
_cell.length_a   1.000
_cell.length_b   1.000
_cell.length_c   1.000
_cell.angle_alpha   90.00
_cell.angle_beta   90.00
_cell.angle_gamma   90.00
#
_symmetry.space_group_name_H-M   'P 1'
#
loop_
_entity.id
_entity.type
_entity.pdbx_description
1 polymer ?
#
loop_
_entity_poly.entity_id
_entity_poly.type
_entity_poly.pdbx_seq_one_letter_code
_entity_poly.pdbx_strand_id
1 'polypeptide(L)' 'MEEVTLESTIEILRSDMIQAYKEKGNFVDSRVVHISQQLDTYIVQLQLLRRHS' A
#
# COMPACT_ATOMS: atom_id res chain seq x y z
N MET A 1 20.40 4.37 -8.58
CA MET A 1 19.05 4.56 -8.00
C MET A 1 18.36 3.23 -8.14
N GLU A 2 17.92 2.64 -7.03
CA GLU A 2 17.10 1.42 -7.06
C GLU A 2 15.80 1.75 -7.79
N GLU A 3 15.45 0.96 -8.81
CA GLU A 3 14.25 1.18 -9.60
C GLU A 3 13.04 0.83 -8.71
N VAL A 4 12.24 1.84 -8.36
CA VAL A 4 11.04 1.64 -7.54
C VAL A 4 9.99 0.94 -8.40
N THR A 5 9.78 -0.34 -8.15
CA THR A 5 8.74 -1.12 -8.80
C THR A 5 7.39 -0.90 -8.14
N LEU A 6 6.33 -1.26 -8.84
CA LEU A 6 4.98 -1.23 -8.29
C LEU A 6 4.86 -2.19 -7.10
N GLU A 7 5.50 -3.35 -7.18
CA GLU A 7 5.62 -4.31 -6.09
C GLU A 7 6.35 -3.73 -4.88
N SER A 8 7.49 -3.04 -5.07
CA SER A 8 8.21 -2.45 -3.93
C SER A 8 7.41 -1.33 -3.28
N THR A 9 6.66 -0.55 -4.07
CA THR A 9 5.73 0.47 -3.56
C THR A 9 4.63 -0.15 -2.69
N ILE A 10 4.06 -1.28 -3.12
CA ILE A 10 3.04 -2.00 -2.34
C ILE A 10 3.61 -2.53 -1.02
N GLU A 11 4.82 -3.08 -1.02
CA GLU A 11 5.46 -3.60 0.20
C GLU A 11 5.83 -2.49 1.20
N ILE A 12 6.25 -1.33 0.70
CA ILE A 12 6.47 -0.14 1.54
C ILE A 12 5.16 0.29 2.20
N LEU A 13 4.09 0.45 1.42
CA LEU A 13 2.78 0.86 1.94
C LEU A 13 2.20 -0.16 2.93
N ARG A 14 2.43 -1.47 2.73
CA ARG A 14 2.03 -2.52 3.68
C ARG A 14 2.75 -2.34 5.01
N SER A 15 4.06 -2.09 4.97
CA SER A 15 4.87 -1.86 6.16
C SER A 15 4.42 -0.60 6.91
N ASP A 16 4.14 0.48 6.18
CA ASP A 16 3.64 1.74 6.73
C ASP A 16 2.26 1.59 7.36
N MET A 17 1.36 0.79 6.76
CA MET A 17 0.04 0.51 7.33
C MET A 17 0.14 -0.24 8.65
N ILE A 18 1.01 -1.25 8.72
CA ILE A 18 1.26 -2.01 9.95
C ILE A 18 1.81 -1.09 11.04
N GLN A 19 2.75 -0.21 10.69
CA GLN A 19 3.33 0.74 11.64
C GLN A 19 2.29 1.76 12.11
N ALA A 20 1.49 2.32 11.20
CA ALA A 20 0.41 3.24 11.55
C ALA A 20 -0.64 2.57 12.45
N TYR A 21 -1.00 1.31 12.19
CA TYR A 21 -1.89 0.56 13.07
C TYR A 21 -1.30 0.33 14.46
N LYS A 22 -0.01 -0.04 14.55
CA LYS A 22 0.69 -0.20 15.84
C LYS A 22 0.72 1.09 16.65
N GLU A 23 0.88 2.24 15.99
CA GLU A 23 0.90 3.55 16.64
C GLU A 23 -0.48 4.03 17.10
N LYS A 24 -1.54 3.72 16.33
CA LYS A 24 -2.90 4.27 16.56
C LYS A 24 -3.83 3.30 17.28
N GLY A 25 -3.52 2.01 17.25
CA GLY A 25 -4.29 0.95 17.89
C GLY A 25 -5.65 0.66 17.27
N ASN A 26 -5.98 1.24 16.10
CA ASN A 26 -7.25 1.01 15.42
C ASN A 26 -7.14 1.19 13.91
N PHE A 27 -7.99 0.50 13.16
CA PHE A 27 -8.00 0.51 11.70
C PHE A 27 -8.77 1.68 11.07
N VAL A 28 -9.57 2.40 11.86
CA VAL A 28 -10.40 3.52 11.37
C VAL A 28 -9.70 4.87 11.49
N ASP A 29 -8.48 4.89 12.02
CA ASP A 29 -7.66 6.10 12.07
C ASP A 29 -7.40 6.60 10.65
N SER A 30 -7.56 7.90 10.47
CA SER A 30 -7.43 8.57 9.17
C SER A 30 -6.13 8.23 8.42
N ARG A 31 -5.01 8.02 9.12
CA ARG A 31 -3.74 7.65 8.52
C ARG A 31 -3.75 6.20 8.04
N VAL A 32 -4.29 5.29 8.84
CA VAL A 32 -4.42 3.86 8.47
C VAL A 32 -5.36 3.71 7.27
N VAL A 33 -6.49 4.42 7.28
CA VAL A 33 -7.44 4.45 6.16
C VAL A 33 -6.80 5.01 4.89
N HIS A 34 -6.04 6.10 5.00
CA HIS A 34 -5.36 6.69 3.84
C HIS A 34 -4.36 5.73 3.19
N ILE A 35 -3.52 5.06 4.00
CA ILE A 35 -2.57 4.08 3.50
C ILE A 35 -3.29 2.88 2.86
N SER A 36 -4.41 2.43 3.45
CA SER A 36 -5.24 1.36 2.86
C SER A 36 -5.76 1.75 1.48
N GLN A 37 -6.25 2.97 1.30
CA GLN A 37 -6.75 3.44 0.00
C GLN A 37 -5.65 3.55 -1.06
N GLN A 38 -4.44 3.93 -0.65
CA GLN A 38 -3.27 3.91 -1.53
C GLN A 38 -2.92 2.48 -1.94
N LEU A 39 -2.88 1.54 -0.99
CA LEU A 39 -2.65 0.12 -1.26
C LEU A 39 -3.64 -0.44 -2.28
N ASP A 40 -4.93 -0.17 -2.10
CA ASP A 40 -5.98 -0.63 -3.02
C ASP A 40 -5.72 -0.13 -4.45
N THR A 41 -5.32 1.15 -4.59
CA THR A 41 -5.00 1.75 -5.89
C THR A 41 -3.84 1.03 -6.57
N TYR A 42 -2.74 0.81 -5.85
CA TYR A 42 -1.55 0.16 -6.42
C TYR A 42 -1.79 -1.33 -6.70
N ILE A 43 -2.58 -2.03 -5.88
CA ILE A 43 -2.96 -3.42 -6.13
C ILE A 43 -3.79 -3.52 -7.42
N VAL A 44 -4.76 -2.63 -7.63
CA VAL A 44 -5.54 -2.61 -8.88
C VAL A 44 -4.64 -2.34 -10.08
N GLN A 45 -3.71 -1.37 -9.98
CA GLN A 45 -2.73 -1.12 -11.04
C GLN A 45 -1.90 -2.37 -11.36
N LEU A 46 -1.43 -3.09 -10.34
CA LEU A 46 -0.64 -4.31 -10.50
C LEU A 46 -1.44 -5.41 -11.19
N GLN A 47 -2.71 -5.57 -10.82
CA GLN A 47 -3.62 -6.53 -11.45
C GLN A 47 -3.87 -6.18 -12.92
N LEU A 48 -4.04 -4.90 -13.24
CA LEU A 48 -4.21 -4.44 -14.63
C LEU A 48 -2.96 -4.73 -15.47
N LEU A 49 -1.77 -4.42 -14.95
CA LEU A 49 -0.50 -4.72 -15.64
C LEU A 49 -0.35 -6.21 -15.90
N ARG A 50 -0.66 -7.07 -14.91
CA ARG A 50 -0.59 -8.53 -15.05
C ARG A 50 -1.64 -9.11 -16.00
N ARG A 51 -2.77 -8.44 -16.17
CA ARG A 51 -3.84 -8.89 -17.09
C ARG A 51 -3.52 -8.59 -18.55
N HIS A 52 -2.68 -7.59 -18.81
CA HIS A 52 -2.27 -7.16 -20.14
C HIS A 52 -0.87 -7.65 -20.55
N SER A 53 -0.25 -8.48 -19.70
CA SER A 53 1.06 -9.09 -19.93
C SER A 53 0.93 -10.56 -20.32
#